data_AF-A0A1T2LC45-F1
#
_entry.id   AF-A0A1T2LC45-F1
#
_cell.length_a   1.000
_cell.length_b   1.000
_cell.length_c   1.000
_cell.angle_alpha   90.00
_cell.angle_beta   90.00
_cell.angle_gamma   90.00
#
_symmetry.space_group_name_H-M   'P 1'
#
loop_
_entity.id
_entity.type
_entity.pdbx_description
1 polymer ?
#
loop_
_entity_poly.entity_id
_entity_poly.type
_entity_poly.pdbx_seq_one_letter_code
_entity_poly.pdbx_strand_id
1 'polypeptide(L)'
;MVTKLVQKHPLKGTRIFEIIDDTVNVQIKLPFKKEESLTVMLTVLNQEPVISKSRLEFTSRVNNEALLSLYLAKPNAEEFNAFVTLLKQKIQEEFSAFAGLKTGKPSGLEGNVYEEPPAFDEPDTAPTAKYKEVTAEGIEEAINMLSKHIGTEDIAPFLSALEALKTNPQSEEHLSTVMNEFHALGSTQGAVLTYAPYIATLLSDDPFSF
;
A
#
# COMPACT_ATOMS: atom_id res chain seq x y z
N MET A 1 -18.33 12.70 -18.09
CA MET A 1 -18.01 11.68 -17.05
C MET A 1 -16.55 11.84 -16.70
N VAL A 2 -16.20 11.86 -15.42
CA VAL A 2 -14.80 12.02 -14.97
C VAL A 2 -14.16 10.64 -14.91
N THR A 3 -13.49 10.23 -16.00
CA THR A 3 -12.78 8.93 -16.09
C THR A 3 -11.36 9.02 -15.58
N LYS A 4 -10.87 10.24 -15.32
CA LYS A 4 -9.50 10.53 -14.92
C LYS A 4 -9.49 11.44 -13.71
N LEU A 5 -8.75 11.06 -12.68
CA LEU A 5 -8.51 11.86 -11.49
C LEU A 5 -7.02 12.18 -11.37
N VAL A 6 -6.68 13.47 -11.34
CA VAL A 6 -5.30 13.93 -11.19
C VAL A 6 -5.13 14.55 -9.82
N GLN A 7 -4.35 13.90 -8.97
CA GLN A 7 -4.05 14.37 -7.62
C GLN A 7 -2.61 14.89 -7.59
N LYS A 8 -2.47 16.21 -7.58
CA LYS A 8 -1.17 16.87 -7.43
C LYS A 8 -0.84 17.05 -5.96
N HIS A 9 0.37 16.67 -5.57
CA HIS A 9 0.92 16.97 -4.26
C HIS A 9 2.28 17.66 -4.43
N PRO A 10 2.53 18.79 -3.73
CA PRO A 10 3.80 19.51 -3.87
C PRO A 10 5.03 18.66 -3.48
N LEU A 11 4.86 17.71 -2.57
CA LEU A 11 5.95 16.86 -2.05
C LEU A 11 5.85 15.38 -2.45
N LYS A 12 4.63 14.86 -2.67
CA LYS A 12 4.36 13.43 -2.93
C LYS A 12 4.20 13.13 -4.43
N GLY A 13 4.53 14.11 -5.27
CA GLY A 13 4.41 14.02 -6.71
C GLY A 13 2.99 14.16 -7.25
N THR A 14 2.81 13.81 -8.52
CA THR A 14 1.52 13.79 -9.19
C THR A 14 1.07 12.34 -9.33
N ARG A 15 -0.12 12.04 -8.81
CA ARG A 15 -0.80 10.76 -9.04
C ARG A 15 -1.91 10.95 -10.06
N ILE A 16 -2.00 10.05 -11.01
CA ILE A 16 -3.01 10.06 -12.06
C ILE A 16 -3.71 8.71 -12.00
N PHE A 17 -5.02 8.73 -11.80
CA PHE A 17 -5.87 7.56 -11.85
C PHE A 17 -6.73 7.68 -13.10
N GLU A 18 -6.74 6.65 -13.94
CA GLU A 18 -7.50 6.63 -15.17
C GLU A 18 -8.23 5.30 -15.29
N ILE A 19 -9.55 5.34 -15.38
CA ILE A 19 -10.39 4.17 -15.58
C ILE A 19 -10.41 3.88 -17.09
N ILE A 20 -9.90 2.72 -17.48
CA ILE A 20 -9.85 2.24 -18.85
C ILE A 20 -10.53 0.89 -18.88
N ASP A 21 -11.72 0.86 -19.49
CA ASP A 21 -12.58 -0.31 -19.62
C ASP A 21 -12.84 -1.02 -18.29
N ASP A 22 -12.18 -2.16 -18.06
CA ASP A 22 -12.29 -3.05 -16.90
C ASP A 22 -11.13 -2.87 -15.89
N THR A 23 -10.26 -1.88 -16.10
CA THR A 23 -9.07 -1.63 -15.27
C THR A 23 -8.97 -0.17 -14.83
N VAL A 24 -8.20 0.05 -13.76
CA VAL A 24 -7.72 1.37 -13.35
C VAL A 24 -6.21 1.41 -13.51
N ASN A 25 -5.75 2.32 -14.36
CA ASN A 25 -4.35 2.64 -14.48
C ASN A 25 -4.00 3.75 -13.49
N VAL A 26 -3.03 3.46 -12.63
CA VAL A 26 -2.45 4.38 -11.66
C VAL A 26 -1.06 4.75 -12.15
N GLN A 27 -0.80 6.04 -12.33
CA GLN A 27 0.54 6.55 -12.62
C GLN A 27 0.97 7.48 -11.49
N ILE A 28 2.15 7.21 -10.92
CA ILE A 28 2.74 8.01 -9.85
C ILE A 28 4.02 8.62 -10.38
N LYS A 29 4.02 9.95 -10.51
CA LYS A 29 5.17 10.75 -10.92
C LYS A 29 5.73 11.48 -9.72
N LEU A 30 6.81 10.96 -9.15
CA LEU A 30 7.51 11.58 -8.03
C LEU A 30 8.62 12.51 -8.53
N PRO A 31 8.89 13.65 -7.87
CA PRO A 31 9.88 14.63 -8.33
C PRO A 31 11.33 14.10 -8.33
N PHE A 32 11.62 13.02 -7.61
CA PHE A 32 12.96 12.47 -7.42
C PHE A 32 13.06 10.95 -7.66
N LYS A 33 12.01 10.30 -8.16
CA LYS A 33 11.99 8.85 -8.48
C LYS A 33 11.46 8.64 -9.91
N LYS A 34 11.73 7.46 -10.49
CA LYS A 34 11.19 7.07 -11.79
C LYS A 34 9.66 7.02 -11.73
N GLU A 35 9.02 7.27 -12.87
CA GLU A 35 7.57 7.13 -12.98
C GLU A 35 7.19 5.67 -12.76
N GLU A 36 6.24 5.45 -11.87
CA GLU A 36 5.70 4.12 -11.56
C GLU A 36 4.27 4.04 -12.09
N SER A 37 3.95 2.92 -12.74
CA SER A 37 2.61 2.65 -13.24
C SER A 37 2.12 1.31 -12.72
N LEU A 38 0.89 1.28 -12.20
CA LEU A 38 0.19 0.08 -11.78
C LEU A 38 -1.12 -0.03 -12.54
N THR A 39 -1.47 -1.23 -12.99
CA THR A 39 -2.78 -1.55 -13.55
C THR A 39 -3.52 -2.44 -12.57
N VAL A 40 -4.70 -2.02 -12.13
CA VAL A 40 -5.54 -2.76 -11.18
C VAL A 40 -6.84 -3.15 -11.86
N MET A 41 -7.20 -4.44 -11.82
CA MET A 41 -8.49 -4.90 -12.36
C MET A 41 -9.65 -4.48 -11.46
N LEU A 42 -10.75 -4.04 -12.05
CA LEU A 42 -11.94 -3.64 -11.29
C LEU A 42 -12.63 -4.82 -10.60
N THR A 43 -12.53 -6.03 -11.17
CA THR A 43 -13.13 -7.25 -10.65
C THR A 43 -12.56 -7.67 -9.29
N VAL A 44 -11.29 -7.33 -9.01
CA VAL A 44 -10.64 -7.67 -7.74
C VAL A 44 -10.88 -6.64 -6.65
N LEU A 45 -11.49 -5.49 -6.95
CA LEU A 45 -11.72 -4.41 -5.99
C LEU A 45 -13.08 -4.51 -5.31
N ASN A 46 -13.11 -4.28 -4.00
CA ASN A 46 -14.32 -4.08 -3.21
C ASN A 46 -15.03 -2.78 -3.66
N GLN A 47 -16.35 -2.85 -3.81
CA GLN A 47 -17.17 -1.70 -4.19
C GLN A 47 -17.20 -0.63 -3.08
N GLU A 48 -17.11 -1.05 -1.82
CA GLU A 48 -17.13 -0.16 -0.67
C GLU A 48 -15.70 0.19 -0.26
N PRO A 49 -15.23 1.40 -0.57
CA PRO A 49 -13.94 1.85 -0.09
C PRO A 49 -14.01 2.18 1.39
N VAL A 50 -12.90 1.93 2.08
CA VAL A 50 -12.70 2.26 3.49
C VAL A 50 -12.03 3.64 3.58
N ILE A 51 -12.46 4.45 4.54
CA ILE A 51 -11.78 5.71 4.84
C ILE A 51 -10.70 5.42 5.87
N SER A 52 -9.44 5.59 5.47
CA SER A 52 -8.27 5.43 6.35
C SER A 52 -7.52 6.75 6.43
N LYS A 53 -7.49 7.35 7.63
CA LYS A 53 -6.85 8.65 7.94
C LYS A 53 -7.37 9.78 7.04
N SER A 54 -6.63 10.10 5.98
CA SER A 54 -6.92 11.17 5.00
C SER A 54 -7.06 10.64 3.56
N ARG A 55 -7.28 9.33 3.42
CA ARG A 55 -7.35 8.60 2.15
C ARG A 55 -8.64 7.80 2.07
N LEU A 56 -9.12 7.65 0.85
CA LEU A 56 -10.18 6.73 0.47
C LEU A 56 -9.52 5.52 -0.20
N GLU A 57 -9.69 4.35 0.39
CA GLU A 57 -8.95 3.14 0.05
C GLU A 57 -9.90 2.08 -0.50
N PHE A 58 -9.65 1.63 -1.72
CA PHE A 58 -10.35 0.49 -2.31
C PHE A 58 -9.55 -0.76 -2.04
N THR A 59 -10.15 -1.71 -1.32
CA THR A 59 -9.51 -2.97 -0.94
C THR A 59 -9.76 -4.08 -1.92
N SER A 60 -8.85 -5.04 -1.96
CA SER A 60 -8.95 -6.28 -2.68
C SER A 60 -10.03 -7.17 -2.06
N ARG A 61 -10.85 -7.80 -2.90
CA ARG A 61 -11.83 -8.81 -2.49
C ARG A 61 -11.18 -10.08 -1.96
N VAL A 62 -9.93 -10.33 -2.35
CA VAL A 62 -9.24 -11.60 -2.08
C VAL A 62 -8.58 -11.57 -0.71
N ASN A 63 -7.81 -10.52 -0.43
CA ASN A 63 -6.98 -10.42 0.78
C ASN A 63 -7.28 -9.17 1.63
N ASN A 64 -8.25 -8.33 1.24
CA ASN A 64 -8.61 -7.09 1.95
C ASN A 64 -7.49 -6.04 2.09
N GLU A 65 -6.34 -6.23 1.45
CA GLU A 65 -5.33 -5.18 1.30
C GLU A 65 -5.92 -4.06 0.45
N ALA A 66 -5.59 -2.78 0.71
CA ALA A 66 -5.94 -1.74 -0.26
C ALA A 66 -5.25 -2.02 -1.61
N LEU A 67 -5.72 -1.42 -2.69
CA LEU A 67 -5.11 -1.56 -4.02
C LEU A 67 -5.10 -0.20 -4.72
N LEU A 68 -6.07 0.64 -4.36
CA LEU A 68 -6.12 2.04 -4.74
C LEU A 68 -6.30 2.90 -3.49
N SER A 69 -5.40 3.85 -3.27
CA SER A 69 -5.53 4.84 -2.18
C SER A 69 -5.58 6.25 -2.77
N LEU A 70 -6.74 6.90 -2.68
CA LEU A 70 -6.98 8.24 -3.20
C LEU A 70 -6.96 9.26 -2.06
N TYR A 71 -6.35 10.43 -2.26
CA TYR A 71 -6.44 11.51 -1.26
C TYR A 71 -7.85 12.09 -1.20
N LEU A 72 -8.41 12.23 0.00
CA LEU A 72 -9.74 12.82 0.16
C LEU A 72 -9.78 14.25 -0.37
N ALA A 73 -10.82 14.57 -1.14
CA ALA A 73 -11.16 15.92 -1.63
C ALA A 73 -10.05 16.64 -2.43
N LYS A 74 -9.10 15.90 -3.03
CA LYS A 74 -8.09 16.46 -3.95
C LYS A 74 -8.35 15.98 -5.40
N PRO A 75 -8.29 16.87 -6.42
CA PRO A 75 -7.98 18.30 -6.34
C PRO A 75 -9.18 19.19 -5.92
N ASN A 76 -10.41 18.74 -6.17
CA ASN A 76 -11.65 19.35 -5.69
C ASN A 76 -12.65 18.25 -5.29
N ALA A 77 -13.64 18.59 -4.46
CA ALA A 77 -14.61 17.61 -3.96
C ALA A 77 -15.53 17.07 -5.07
N GLU A 78 -15.84 17.89 -6.09
CA GLU A 78 -16.79 17.52 -7.14
C GLU A 78 -16.22 16.48 -8.11
N GLU A 79 -15.03 16.70 -8.67
CA GLU A 79 -14.33 15.74 -9.53
C GLU A 79 -13.97 14.47 -8.77
N PHE A 80 -13.55 14.61 -7.52
CA PHE A 80 -13.27 13.46 -6.66
C PHE A 80 -14.51 12.60 -6.46
N ASN A 81 -15.64 13.20 -6.06
CA ASN A 81 -16.88 12.47 -5.84
C ASN A 81 -17.43 11.87 -7.14
N ALA A 82 -17.32 12.59 -8.27
CA ALA A 82 -17.73 12.10 -9.58
C ALA A 82 -16.90 10.87 -10.01
N PHE A 83 -15.58 10.93 -9.84
CA PHE A 83 -14.68 9.81 -10.13
C PHE A 83 -14.97 8.61 -9.23
N VAL A 84 -15.10 8.81 -7.91
CA VAL A 84 -15.38 7.73 -6.95
C VAL A 84 -16.73 7.06 -7.26
N THR A 85 -17.75 7.85 -7.61
CA THR A 85 -19.07 7.31 -7.98
C THR A 85 -18.98 6.46 -9.23
N LEU A 86 -18.27 6.94 -10.25
CA LEU A 86 -18.05 6.20 -11.49
C LEU A 86 -17.26 4.90 -11.25
N LEU A 87 -16.21 4.97 -10.43
CA LEU A 87 -15.38 3.81 -10.08
C LEU A 87 -16.21 2.74 -9.37
N LYS A 88 -17.02 3.11 -8.38
CA LYS A 88 -17.93 2.19 -7.69
C LYS A 88 -18.91 1.51 -8.65
N GLN A 89 -19.52 2.28 -9.55
CA GLN A 89 -20.44 1.75 -10.55
C GLN A 89 -19.74 0.75 -11.48
N LYS A 90 -18.54 1.09 -11.96
CA LYS A 90 -17.75 0.23 -12.83
C LYS A 90 -17.30 -1.06 -12.14
N ILE A 91 -16.84 -1.00 -10.89
CA ILE A 91 -16.52 -2.18 -10.08
C ILE A 91 -17.74 -3.12 -9.97
N GLN A 92 -18.92 -2.57 -9.71
CA GLN A 92 -20.15 -3.35 -9.60
C GLN A 92 -20.56 -3.98 -10.94
N GLU A 93 -20.47 -3.20 -12.02
CA GLU A 93 -20.81 -3.65 -13.37
C GLU A 93 -19.90 -4.79 -13.84
N GLU A 94 -18.58 -4.62 -13.69
CA GLU A 94 -17.58 -5.63 -14.08
C GLU A 94 -17.70 -6.88 -13.21
N PHE A 95 -17.94 -6.71 -11.90
CA PHE A 95 -18.18 -7.87 -11.05
C PHE A 95 -19.47 -8.63 -11.43
N SER A 96 -20.55 -7.90 -11.74
CA SER A 96 -21.81 -8.53 -12.16
C SER A 96 -21.68 -9.22 -13.53
N ALA A 97 -20.87 -8.66 -14.44
CA ALA A 97 -20.54 -9.29 -15.71
C ALA A 97 -19.68 -10.54 -15.50
N PHE A 98 -18.66 -10.46 -14.65
CA PHE A 98 -17.78 -11.57 -14.29
C PHE A 98 -18.53 -12.72 -13.60
N ALA A 99 -19.42 -12.41 -12.66
CA ALA A 99 -20.25 -13.38 -11.95
C ALA A 99 -21.40 -13.95 -12.81
N GLY A 100 -21.52 -13.56 -14.09
CA GLY A 100 -22.59 -14.02 -14.98
C GLY A 100 -23.99 -13.51 -14.60
N LEU A 101 -24.10 -12.52 -13.72
CA LEU A 101 -25.37 -11.95 -13.26
C LEU A 101 -26.03 -11.02 -14.29
N LYS A 102 -25.33 -10.65 -15.36
CA LYS A 102 -25.96 -10.10 -16.57
C LYS A 102 -26.46 -11.22 -17.46
N THR A 103 -27.54 -11.89 -17.06
CA THR A 103 -28.35 -12.70 -17.99
C THR A 103 -29.74 -12.11 -18.13
N GLY A 104 -30.01 -11.56 -19.32
CA GLY A 104 -31.38 -11.51 -19.78
C GLY A 104 -31.94 -12.93 -19.80
N LYS A 105 -33.02 -13.14 -19.04
CA LYS A 105 -33.97 -14.26 -19.02
C LYS A 105 -33.39 -15.69 -18.86
N PRO A 106 -33.86 -16.48 -17.87
CA PRO A 106 -33.31 -17.79 -17.60
C PRO A 106 -33.83 -18.83 -18.59
N SER A 107 -32.91 -19.61 -19.17
CA SER A 107 -33.21 -20.90 -19.79
C SER A 107 -32.05 -21.85 -19.47
N GLY A 108 -32.37 -22.95 -18.79
CA GLY A 108 -31.53 -24.15 -18.72
C GLY A 108 -30.65 -24.26 -17.46
N LEU A 109 -31.25 -24.67 -16.35
CA LEU A 109 -30.52 -25.32 -15.27
C LEU A 109 -30.26 -26.78 -15.69
N GLU A 110 -29.04 -27.13 -16.07
CA GLU A 110 -28.58 -28.52 -16.00
C GLU A 110 -27.16 -28.60 -15.48
N GLY A 111 -27.04 -29.29 -14.34
CA GLY A 111 -25.90 -30.14 -14.00
C GLY A 111 -24.62 -29.42 -13.59
N ASN A 112 -24.43 -29.22 -12.29
CA ASN A 112 -23.16 -29.57 -11.67
C ASN A 112 -23.42 -30.21 -10.31
N VAL A 113 -22.91 -31.43 -10.20
CA VAL A 113 -22.89 -32.31 -9.03
C VAL A 113 -22.11 -31.61 -7.91
N TYR A 114 -22.72 -31.50 -6.73
CA TYR A 114 -21.99 -31.11 -5.52
C TYR A 114 -21.08 -32.27 -5.11
N GLU A 115 -19.79 -32.19 -5.43
CA GLU A 115 -18.78 -32.81 -4.57
C GLU A 115 -18.60 -31.88 -3.37
N GLU A 116 -18.91 -32.39 -2.18
CA GLU A 116 -18.62 -31.70 -0.93
C GLU A 116 -17.09 -31.49 -0.85
N PRO A 117 -16.59 -30.26 -0.80
CA PRO A 117 -15.16 -30.03 -0.69
C PRO A 117 -14.64 -30.62 0.62
N PRO A 118 -13.44 -31.24 0.64
CA PRO A 118 -12.87 -31.80 1.84
C PRO A 118 -12.72 -30.71 2.90
N ALA A 119 -12.98 -31.07 4.17
CA ALA A 119 -12.76 -30.18 5.29
C ALA A 119 -11.27 -29.80 5.31
N PHE A 120 -10.99 -28.51 5.10
CA PHE A 120 -9.65 -27.96 5.34
C PHE A 120 -9.41 -28.00 6.84
N ASP A 121 -8.33 -28.65 7.26
CA ASP A 121 -7.81 -28.53 8.61
C ASP A 121 -7.58 -27.04 8.93
N GLU A 122 -7.82 -26.71 10.19
CA GLU A 122 -7.83 -25.35 10.75
C GLU A 122 -6.70 -24.49 10.17
N PRO A 123 -6.97 -23.21 9.81
CA PRO A 123 -5.94 -22.37 9.24
C PRO A 123 -4.81 -22.23 10.26
N ASP A 124 -3.62 -22.68 9.85
CA ASP A 124 -2.36 -22.24 10.43
C ASP A 124 -2.47 -20.73 10.62
N THR A 125 -2.46 -20.28 11.88
CA THR A 125 -2.52 -18.86 12.21
C THR A 125 -1.28 -18.20 11.60
N ALA A 126 -1.41 -17.76 10.36
CA ALA A 126 -0.48 -16.82 9.75
C ALA A 126 -0.37 -15.65 10.72
N PRO A 127 0.84 -15.29 11.16
CA PRO A 127 1.01 -14.18 12.08
C PRO A 127 0.44 -12.95 11.37
N THR A 128 -0.69 -12.47 11.88
CA THR A 128 -1.29 -11.20 11.46
C THR A 128 -0.17 -10.16 11.51
N ALA A 129 0.23 -9.66 10.35
CA ALA A 129 1.12 -8.52 10.26
C ALA A 129 0.38 -7.35 10.92
N LYS A 130 0.56 -7.18 12.23
CA LYS A 130 0.23 -5.94 12.91
C LYS A 130 1.12 -4.91 12.23
N TYR A 131 0.53 -4.04 11.43
CA TYR A 131 1.16 -2.83 10.92
C TYR A 131 1.71 -2.07 12.13
N LYS A 132 2.98 -2.30 12.43
CA LYS A 132 3.62 -1.74 13.62
C LYS A 132 3.91 -0.30 13.29
N GLU A 133 3.17 0.59 13.94
CA GLU A 133 3.49 2.01 14.00
C GLU A 133 4.99 2.19 14.29
N VAL A 134 5.60 3.20 13.67
CA VAL A 134 6.99 3.56 13.96
C VAL A 134 7.03 4.02 15.42
N THR A 135 7.59 3.19 16.30
CA THR A 135 7.64 3.42 17.74
C THR A 135 9.06 3.80 18.15
N ALA A 136 9.16 4.71 19.11
CA ALA A 136 10.46 5.10 19.67
C ALA A 136 11.17 3.89 20.32
N GLU A 137 10.41 2.96 20.93
CA GLU A 137 10.99 1.75 21.52
C GLU A 137 11.63 0.83 20.47
N GLY A 138 10.96 0.63 19.31
CA GLY A 138 11.51 -0.19 18.23
C GLY A 138 12.78 0.41 17.61
N ILE A 139 12.85 1.75 17.52
CA ILE A 139 14.04 2.46 17.05
C ILE A 139 15.19 2.33 18.07
N GLU A 140 14.90 2.43 19.36
CA GLU A 140 15.89 2.29 20.42
C GLU A 140 16.50 0.89 20.47
N GLU A 141 15.66 -0.14 20.33
CA GLU A 141 16.11 -1.53 20.25
C GLU A 141 17.02 -1.75 19.04
N ALA A 142 16.66 -1.20 17.88
CA ALA A 142 17.48 -1.23 16.68
C ALA A 142 18.85 -0.56 16.91
N ILE A 143 18.89 0.65 17.48
CA ILE A 143 20.14 1.37 17.78
C ILE A 143 21.05 0.53 18.68
N ASN A 144 20.51 -0.08 19.73
CA ASN A 144 21.27 -0.89 20.68
C ASN A 144 21.87 -2.13 20.00
N MET A 145 21.07 -2.84 19.20
CA MET A 145 21.52 -4.03 18.46
C MET A 145 22.63 -3.68 17.46
N LEU A 146 22.46 -2.59 16.70
CA LEU A 146 23.46 -2.15 15.73
C LEU A 146 24.77 -1.72 16.40
N SER A 147 24.67 -0.95 17.48
CA SER A 147 25.85 -0.48 18.25
C SER A 147 26.65 -1.64 18.83
N LYS A 148 25.98 -2.72 19.24
CA LYS A 148 26.61 -3.92 19.80
C LYS A 148 27.32 -4.79 18.76
N HIS A 149 26.81 -4.82 17.52
CA HIS A 149 27.19 -5.84 16.54
C HIS A 149 27.94 -5.32 15.31
N ILE A 150 27.81 -4.05 14.93
CA ILE A 150 28.39 -3.50 13.69
C ILE A 150 29.58 -2.56 13.97
N GLY A 151 29.74 -2.09 15.22
CA GLY A 151 30.75 -1.11 15.57
C GLY A 151 30.28 0.30 15.24
N THR A 152 30.36 1.21 16.21
CA THR A 152 29.71 2.53 16.12
C THR A 152 30.35 3.48 15.12
N GLU A 153 31.60 3.26 14.72
CA GLU A 153 32.34 4.18 13.83
C GLU A 153 31.88 4.10 12.37
N ASP A 154 31.55 2.90 11.88
CA ASP A 154 31.18 2.67 10.47
C ASP A 154 29.73 3.07 10.16
N ILE A 155 28.89 3.19 11.20
CA ILE A 155 27.47 3.53 11.09
C ILE A 155 27.09 4.76 11.92
N ALA A 156 28.04 5.56 12.40
CA ALA A 156 27.78 6.73 13.24
C ALA A 156 26.75 7.72 12.63
N PRO A 157 26.81 8.06 11.33
CA PRO A 157 25.82 8.93 10.70
C PRO A 157 24.42 8.31 10.70
N PHE A 158 24.35 7.00 10.46
CA PHE A 158 23.10 6.24 10.47
C PHE A 158 22.49 6.12 11.87
N LEU A 159 23.30 5.87 12.90
CA LEU A 159 22.85 5.86 14.30
C LEU A 159 22.33 7.23 14.73
N SER A 160 23.02 8.31 14.33
CA SER A 160 22.57 9.68 14.61
C SER A 160 21.22 10.00 13.96
N ALA A 161 21.01 9.51 12.74
CA ALA A 161 19.72 9.65 12.05
C ALA A 161 18.60 8.87 12.76
N LEU A 162 18.88 7.65 13.25
CA LEU A 162 17.94 6.87 14.04
C LEU A 162 17.61 7.55 15.38
N GLU A 163 18.59 8.16 16.05
CA GLU A 163 18.35 8.93 17.28
C GLU A 163 17.45 10.14 17.02
N ALA A 164 17.67 10.87 15.93
CA ALA A 164 16.78 11.96 15.52
C ALA A 164 15.35 11.44 15.28
N LEU A 165 15.21 10.33 14.55
CA LEU A 165 13.92 9.69 14.33
C LEU A 165 13.26 9.21 15.63
N LYS A 166 14.04 8.73 16.62
CA LYS A 166 13.52 8.36 17.95
C LYS A 166 12.83 9.52 18.65
N THR A 167 13.37 10.74 18.52
CA THR A 167 12.79 11.93 19.18
C THR A 167 11.49 12.38 18.53
N ASN A 168 11.30 12.13 17.23
CA ASN A 168 10.07 12.39 16.51
C ASN A 168 9.79 11.30 15.48
N PRO A 169 9.17 10.18 15.90
CA PRO A 169 8.96 8.99 15.05
C PRO A 169 8.05 9.22 13.85
N GLN A 170 7.26 10.29 13.86
CA GLN A 170 6.35 10.66 12.76
C GLN A 170 6.92 11.74 11.85
N SER A 171 8.18 12.16 12.07
CA SER A 171 8.86 13.16 11.24
C SER A 171 9.26 12.57 9.88
N GLU A 172 8.59 12.99 8.81
CA GLU A 172 8.95 12.62 7.44
C GLU A 172 10.39 13.06 7.09
N GLU A 173 10.89 14.16 7.66
CA GLU A 173 12.27 14.61 7.45
C GLU A 173 13.29 13.64 8.06
N HIS A 174 13.04 13.17 9.29
CA HIS A 174 13.96 12.24 9.95
C HIS A 174 13.93 10.86 9.27
N LEU A 175 12.77 10.42 8.77
CA LEU A 175 12.66 9.19 8.00
C LEU A 175 13.48 9.28 6.70
N SER A 176 13.39 10.42 5.99
CA SER A 176 14.18 10.65 4.78
C SER A 176 15.68 10.67 5.08
N THR A 177 16.11 11.25 6.20
CA THR A 177 17.52 11.22 6.62
C THR A 177 17.98 9.79 6.90
N VAL A 178 17.20 9.01 7.67
CA VAL A 178 17.52 7.59 7.95
C VAL A 178 17.65 6.78 6.66
N MET A 179 16.78 7.01 5.67
CA MET A 179 16.84 6.31 4.38
C MET A 179 18.08 6.69 3.57
N ASN A 180 18.44 7.98 3.53
CA ASN A 180 19.65 8.44 2.85
C ASN A 180 20.92 7.86 3.48
N GLU A 181 21.00 7.90 4.82
CA GLU A 181 22.13 7.33 5.56
C GLU A 181 22.20 5.81 5.38
N PHE A 182 21.05 5.10 5.40
CA PHE A 182 21.01 3.67 5.11
C PHE A 182 21.55 3.34 3.70
N HIS A 183 21.18 4.12 2.69
CA HIS A 183 21.71 3.96 1.34
C HIS A 183 23.22 4.22 1.26
N ALA A 184 23.74 5.16 2.07
CA ALA A 184 25.17 5.45 2.15
C ALA A 184 25.99 4.32 2.78
N LEU A 185 25.38 3.40 3.53
CA LEU A 185 26.07 2.27 4.18
C LEU A 185 26.63 1.22 3.19
N GLY A 186 26.21 1.22 1.93
CA GLY A 186 26.71 0.29 0.92
C GLY A 186 26.58 -1.18 1.34
N SER A 187 27.68 -1.93 1.38
CA SER A 187 27.69 -3.35 1.75
C SER A 187 27.28 -3.62 3.20
N THR A 188 27.34 -2.62 4.08
CA THR A 188 26.98 -2.74 5.50
C THR A 188 25.45 -2.82 5.70
N GLN A 189 24.66 -2.50 4.67
CA GLN A 189 23.20 -2.63 4.70
C GLN A 189 22.74 -4.05 5.08
N GLY A 190 23.41 -5.08 4.57
CA GLY A 190 23.08 -6.47 4.89
C GLY A 190 23.27 -6.80 6.38
N ALA A 191 24.32 -6.25 7.00
CA ALA A 191 24.55 -6.39 8.43
C ALA A 191 23.49 -5.62 9.23
N VAL A 192 23.14 -4.40 8.81
CA VAL A 192 22.07 -3.61 9.46
C VAL A 192 20.74 -4.36 9.46
N LEU A 193 20.33 -4.92 8.33
CA LEU A 193 19.07 -5.68 8.22
C LEU A 193 19.10 -6.99 9.02
N THR A 194 20.28 -7.57 9.21
CA THR A 194 20.47 -8.79 10.00
C THR A 194 20.27 -8.55 11.50
N TYR A 195 20.85 -7.46 12.03
CA TYR A 195 20.82 -7.16 13.47
C TYR A 195 19.64 -6.28 13.88
N ALA A 196 19.11 -5.48 12.95
CA ALA A 196 17.95 -4.62 13.17
C ALA A 196 16.90 -4.81 12.07
N PRO A 197 16.17 -5.95 12.08
CA PRO A 197 15.11 -6.21 11.09
C PRO A 197 13.98 -5.18 11.14
N TYR A 198 13.83 -4.45 12.25
CA TYR A 198 12.91 -3.32 12.37
C TYR A 198 13.21 -2.19 11.37
N ILE A 199 14.48 -2.02 10.97
CA ILE A 199 14.88 -1.08 9.92
C ILE A 199 14.32 -1.49 8.57
N ALA A 200 14.22 -2.79 8.28
CA ALA A 200 13.55 -3.27 7.08
C ALA A 200 12.10 -2.80 7.06
N THR A 201 11.37 -2.98 8.17
CA THR A 201 9.97 -2.54 8.26
C THR A 201 9.80 -1.02 8.20
N LEU A 202 10.81 -0.26 8.62
CA LEU A 202 10.81 1.21 8.60
C LEU A 202 11.10 1.78 7.20
N LEU A 203 11.96 1.09 6.44
CA LEU A 203 12.41 1.48 5.10
C LEU A 203 11.60 0.82 3.99
N SER A 204 10.86 -0.24 4.30
CA SER A 204 9.76 -0.76 3.52
C SER A 204 8.62 0.26 3.53
N ASP A 205 8.86 1.39 2.87
CA ASP A 205 7.80 2.23 2.33
C ASP A 205 7.28 1.46 1.12
N ASP A 206 6.53 0.41 1.41
CA ASP A 206 5.85 -0.32 0.38
C ASP A 206 4.87 0.67 -0.27
N PRO A 207 5.04 0.98 -1.56
CA PRO A 207 4.17 1.91 -2.27
C PRO A 207 2.73 1.38 -2.35
N PHE A 208 2.55 0.12 -1.96
CA PHE A 208 1.33 -0.66 -1.82
C PHE A 208 1.16 -1.17 -0.38
N SER A 209 1.77 -0.52 0.63
CA SER A 209 1.45 -0.86 2.02
C SER A 209 0.22 -0.09 2.40
N PHE A 210 -0.85 -0.85 2.37
CA PHE A 210 -2.23 -0.51 2.61
C PHE A 210 -2.62 -0.87 4.04
#